data_AF-A0A1W9KWV4-F1
#
_entry.id   AF-A0A1W9KWV4-F1
#
_cell.length_a   1.000
_cell.length_b   1.000
_cell.length_c   1.000
_cell.angle_alpha   90.00
_cell.angle_beta   90.00
_cell.angle_gamma   90.00
#
_symmetry.space_group_name_H-M   'P 1'
#
loop_
_entity.id
_entity.type
_entity.pdbx_description
1 polymer ?
#
loop_
_entity_poly.entity_id
_entity_poly.type
_entity_poly.pdbx_seq_one_letter_code
_entity_poly.pdbx_strand_id
1 'polypeptide(L)' 'MMARQFAHMFFYLLIVPFGLTACTTQAWYDGMQRRAENQCDSQPPGAREDCLARLNKKTYDAYEKDRASQK' A
#
# COMPACT_ATOMS: atom_id res chain seq x y z
N MET A 1 -2.29 42.97 -7.22
CA MET A 1 -2.93 41.88 -6.44
C MET A 1 -3.15 40.59 -7.24
N MET A 2 -3.51 40.65 -8.53
CA MET A 2 -3.75 39.46 -9.39
C MET A 2 -2.56 38.51 -9.56
N ALA A 3 -1.34 39.02 -9.77
CA ALA A 3 -0.16 38.17 -10.04
C ALA A 3 0.22 37.25 -8.86
N ARG A 4 -0.03 37.67 -7.62
CA ARG A 4 0.16 36.84 -6.43
C ARG A 4 -0.86 35.70 -6.36
N GLN A 5 -2.12 35.95 -6.73
CA GLN A 5 -3.14 34.90 -6.73
C GLN A 5 -2.88 33.84 -7.80
N PHE A 6 -2.45 34.24 -9.01
CA PHE A 6 -2.07 33.29 -10.07
C PHE A 6 -0.88 32.43 -9.68
N ALA A 7 0.14 33.01 -9.02
CA ALA A 7 1.29 32.26 -8.54
C ALA A 7 0.93 31.21 -7.48
N HIS A 8 0.05 31.53 -6.53
CA HIS A 8 -0.42 30.58 -5.52
C HIS A 8 -1.26 29.45 -6.13
N MET A 9 -2.11 29.77 -7.10
CA MET A 9 -2.96 28.79 -7.79
C MET A 9 -2.12 27.80 -8.61
N PHE A 10 -1.07 28.29 -9.29
CA PHE A 10 -0.12 27.46 -10.03
C PHE A 10 0.75 26.60 -9.08
N PHE A 11 1.14 27.16 -7.93
CA PHE A 11 1.90 26.46 -6.90
C PHE A 11 1.09 25.32 -6.26
N TYR A 12 -0.20 25.55 -5.94
CA TYR A 12 -1.09 24.50 -5.44
C TYR A 12 -1.37 23.42 -6.51
N LEU A 13 -1.54 23.80 -7.77
CA LEU A 13 -1.75 22.86 -8.88
C LEU A 13 -0.57 21.89 -9.06
N LEU A 14 0.66 22.37 -8.83
CA LEU A 14 1.88 21.57 -8.96
C LEU A 14 2.21 20.71 -7.74
N ILE A 15 1.84 21.11 -6.52
CA ILE A 15 2.25 20.41 -5.29
C ILE A 15 1.29 19.29 -4.88
N VAL A 16 -0.01 19.45 -5.14
CA VAL A 16 -1.04 18.46 -4.77
C VAL A 16 -0.81 17.06 -5.38
N PRO A 17 -0.41 16.88 -6.66
CA PRO A 17 -0.24 15.53 -7.21
C PRO A 17 1.00 14.79 -6.66
N PHE A 18 2.01 15.48 -6.15
CA PHE A 18 3.23 14.84 -5.60
C PHE A 18 3.04 14.28 -4.18
N GLY A 19 2.04 14.75 -3.44
CA GLY A 19 1.77 14.25 -2.08
C GLY A 19 1.12 12.87 -2.03
N LEU A 20 0.55 12.39 -3.15
CA LEU A 20 -0.23 11.14 -3.19
C LEU A 20 0.63 9.88 -3.33
N THR A 21 1.88 9.99 -3.80
CA THR A 21 2.77 8.82 -3.96
C THR A 21 3.40 8.38 -2.64
N ALA A 22 3.35 9.23 -1.62
CA ALA A 22 3.80 8.95 -0.26
C ALA A 22 2.67 8.45 0.67
N CYS A 23 1.48 8.16 0.14
CA CYS A 23 0.44 7.41 0.85
C CYS A 23 0.93 5.98 1.16
N THR A 24 1.67 5.88 2.27
CA THR A 24 2.22 4.73 3.00
C THR A 24 2.20 3.38 2.27
N THR A 25 3.34 2.98 1.72
CA THR A 25 3.62 1.63 1.21
C THR A 25 3.26 0.52 2.20
N GLN A 26 3.34 0.82 3.50
CA GLN A 26 2.86 -0.03 4.58
C GLN A 26 1.36 -0.30 4.51
N ALA A 27 0.52 0.72 4.37
CA ALA A 27 -0.93 0.51 4.26
C ALA A 27 -1.31 -0.29 3.01
N TRP A 28 -0.57 -0.12 1.91
CA TRP A 28 -0.76 -0.96 0.72
C TRP A 28 -0.40 -2.42 1.01
N TYR A 29 0.74 -2.67 1.66
CA TYR A 29 1.16 -4.02 2.07
C TYR A 29 0.14 -4.68 2.99
N ASP A 30 -0.29 -3.98 4.04
CA ASP A 30 -1.28 -4.44 5.01
C ASP A 30 -2.61 -4.76 4.32
N GLY A 31 -3.03 -3.91 3.37
CA GLY A 31 -4.24 -4.13 2.56
C GLY A 31 -4.14 -5.39 1.69
N MET A 32 -2.98 -5.65 1.10
CA MET A 32 -2.73 -6.87 0.32
C MET A 32 -2.77 -8.12 1.18
N GLN A 33 -2.18 -8.10 2.39
CA GLN A 33 -2.24 -9.22 3.33
C GLN A 33 -3.68 -9.55 3.72
N ARG A 34 -4.44 -8.54 4.16
CA ARG A 34 -5.85 -8.68 4.54
C ARG A 34 -6.71 -9.21 3.40
N ARG A 35 -6.47 -8.73 2.18
CA ARG A 35 -7.19 -9.23 0.99
C ARG A 35 -6.91 -10.72 0.75
N ALA A 36 -5.67 -11.15 0.92
CA ALA A 36 -5.30 -12.55 0.74
C ALA A 36 -5.94 -13.44 1.82
N GLU A 37 -5.98 -12.97 3.07
CA GLU A 37 -6.70 -13.65 4.17
C GLU A 37 -8.19 -13.79 3.86
N ASN A 38 -8.85 -12.68 3.49
CA ASN A 38 -10.27 -12.68 3.11
C ASN A 38 -10.55 -13.61 1.93
N GLN A 39 -9.60 -13.73 0.99
CA GLN A 39 -9.73 -14.68 -0.11
C GLN A 39 -9.69 -16.13 0.36
N CYS A 40 -8.92 -16.46 1.40
CA CYS A 40 -8.96 -17.78 2.02
C CYS A 40 -10.29 -18.04 2.75
N ASP A 41 -10.88 -17.01 3.37
CA ASP A 41 -12.19 -17.14 4.01
C ASP A 41 -13.33 -17.43 3.02
N SER A 42 -13.17 -17.07 1.75
CA SER A 42 -14.13 -17.40 0.68
C SER A 42 -14.04 -18.84 0.16
N GLN A 43 -13.03 -19.62 0.60
CA GLN A 43 -12.87 -21.01 0.17
C GLN A 43 -13.84 -21.95 0.89
N PRO A 44 -14.15 -23.12 0.30
CA PRO A 44 -14.97 -24.14 0.96
C PRO A 44 -14.37 -24.60 2.31
N PRO A 45 -15.21 -25.07 3.25
CA PRO A 45 -14.74 -25.67 4.50
C PRO A 45 -13.73 -26.79 4.23
N GLY A 46 -12.54 -26.71 4.82
CA GLY A 46 -11.44 -27.67 4.65
C GLY A 46 -10.33 -27.24 3.68
N ALA A 47 -10.60 -26.30 2.76
CA ALA A 47 -9.56 -25.71 1.89
C ALA A 47 -8.98 -24.41 2.45
N ARG A 48 -9.64 -23.83 3.47
CA ARG A 48 -9.27 -22.56 4.09
C ARG A 48 -7.94 -22.65 4.82
N GLU A 49 -7.75 -23.70 5.62
CA GLU A 49 -6.56 -23.88 6.45
C GLU A 49 -5.32 -24.02 5.58
N ASP A 50 -5.40 -24.82 4.51
CA ASP A 50 -4.33 -24.99 3.52
C ASP A 50 -4.05 -23.69 2.76
N CYS A 51 -5.09 -22.90 2.45
CA CYS A 51 -4.93 -21.57 1.86
C CYS A 51 -4.14 -20.64 2.79
N LEU A 52 -4.54 -20.54 4.06
CA LEU A 52 -3.88 -19.70 5.07
C LEU A 52 -2.44 -20.13 5.34
N ALA A 53 -2.16 -21.44 5.27
CA ALA A 53 -0.81 -21.98 5.45
C ALA A 53 0.17 -21.51 4.35
N ARG A 54 -0.34 -21.19 3.15
CA ARG A 54 0.45 -20.73 2.01
C ARG A 54 0.66 -19.21 1.97
N LEU A 55 -0.07 -18.44 2.78
CA LEU A 55 0.06 -16.99 2.80
C LEU A 55 1.38 -16.53 3.44
N ASN A 56 1.94 -15.44 2.91
CA ASN A 56 3.12 -14.81 3.47
C ASN A 56 2.76 -14.06 4.77
N LYS A 57 3.36 -14.47 5.89
CA LYS A 57 3.15 -13.91 7.24
C LYS A 57 4.27 -12.97 7.70
N LYS A 58 5.14 -12.52 6.79
CA LYS A 58 6.17 -11.53 7.10
C LYS A 58 5.52 -10.24 7.61
N THR A 59 6.21 -9.57 8.51
CA THR A 59 5.85 -8.19 8.89
C THR A 59 6.27 -7.24 7.77
N TYR A 60 5.65 -6.06 7.72
CA TYR A 60 6.03 -5.02 6.77
C TYR A 60 7.52 -4.68 6.82
N ASP A 61 8.09 -4.57 8.03
CA ASP A 61 9.52 -4.27 8.19
C ASP A 61 10.43 -5.36 7.60
N ALA A 62 10.05 -6.63 7.75
CA ALA A 62 10.79 -7.74 7.15
C ALA A 62 10.66 -7.73 5.63
N TYR A 63 9.47 -7.47 5.11
CA TYR A 63 9.23 -7.29 3.69
C TYR A 63 10.07 -6.14 3.10
N GLU A 64 10.13 -4.98 3.76
CA GLU A 64 10.91 -3.84 3.29
C GLU A 64 12.42 -4.11 3.34
N LYS A 65 12.91 -4.78 4.38
CA LYS A 65 14.33 -5.20 4.45
C LYS A 65 14.70 -6.15 3.30
N ASP A 66 13.87 -7.17 3.06
CA ASP A 66 14.09 -8.11 1.95
C ASP A 66 14.06 -7.40 0.60
N ARG A 67 13.08 -6.51 0.41
CA ARG A 67 12.91 -5.70 -0.82
C ARG A 67 14.10 -4.78 -1.06
N ALA A 68 14.62 -4.14 -0.01
CA ALA A 68 15.77 -3.25 -0.10
C ALA A 68 17.06 -4.01 -0.41
N SER A 69 17.20 -5.26 0.06
CA SER A 69 18.36 -6.11 -0.22
C SER A 69 18.44 -6.67 -1.64
N GLN A 70 17.33 -6.60 -2.40
CA GLN A 70 17.26 -7.05 -3.81
C GLN A 70 17.50 -5.94 -4.83
N LYS A 71 17.94 -4.76 -4.39
CA LYS A 71 18.38 -3.64 -5.23
C LYS A 71 19.90 -3.58 -5.29
#